data_AF-A0A644ZBS8-F1
#
_entry.id   AF-A0A644ZBS8-F1
#
_cell.length_a   1.000
_cell.length_b   1.000
_cell.length_c   1.000
_cell.angle_alpha   90.00
_cell.angle_beta   90.00
_cell.angle_gamma   90.00
#
_symmetry.space_group_name_H-M   'P 1'
#
loop_
_entity.id
_entity.type
_entity.pdbx_description
1 polymer ?
#
loop_
_entity_poly.entity_id
_entity_poly.type
_entity_poly.pdbx_seq_one_letter_code
_entity_poly.pdbx_strand_id
1 'polypeptide(L)'
;MNMGHYRLASTGNQRVSNEFIRNMRSGIQRVYEKAKEDPFLFGIPGVWCSNNLTAAMLTQCRLYRELTGDLTYEEMEASLRDWLFGCNPWGTSMIADLPLWGDYPSQPHSSYYTARLGNTSGGLVDGPVYATIFKGLRGVHLDGGESYERFQPESLVYHDDTHDYSTNEPTMDGTASLTYYLSALQKDGMKSGHTLSNKNILSNGGIIRTDTTRKQITLIFTADDKADGAADIREILRKEKIKGSFFFTGRFYRTFPEVVSLLRNDGHYLGAHSNAHPLYCSWEKRDSTLISREEFEKDLLANYELMNQAGIAHTDAPYFVPPYEHYNAEIASWAKSMGIQLINFTPGSGTNADYTTPEMKNYKSSETIYKQVLSKEKEKGLNGYIILIHLGTDDKRTDKFYQNGMRKMISKLRKEGYVFTGLAEALNR
;
A
#
# COMPACT_ATOMS: atom_id res chain seq x y z
N MET A 1 -21.92 -3.39 16.21
CA MET A 1 -22.44 -3.50 14.82
C MET A 1 -23.72 -4.37 14.78
N ASN A 2 -24.76 -4.01 14.03
CA ASN A 2 -25.99 -4.82 13.87
C ASN A 2 -26.14 -5.37 12.44
N MET A 3 -25.66 -6.60 12.20
CA MET A 3 -25.83 -7.28 10.91
C MET A 3 -27.20 -7.96 10.75
N GLY A 4 -27.94 -8.12 11.86
CA GLY A 4 -29.21 -8.86 11.89
C GLY A 4 -30.29 -8.19 11.05
N HIS A 5 -30.45 -6.88 11.18
CA HIS A 5 -31.44 -6.13 10.40
C HIS A 5 -31.20 -6.26 8.89
N TYR A 6 -29.95 -6.12 8.45
CA TYR A 6 -29.59 -6.27 7.03
C TYR A 6 -29.89 -7.68 6.52
N ARG A 7 -29.51 -8.71 7.29
CA ARG A 7 -29.75 -10.11 6.90
C ARG A 7 -31.24 -10.43 6.82
N LEU A 8 -32.03 -9.99 7.81
CA LEU A 8 -33.49 -10.17 7.82
C LEU A 8 -34.13 -9.42 6.65
N ALA A 9 -33.65 -8.21 6.35
CA ALA A 9 -34.13 -7.44 5.22
C ALA A 9 -33.82 -8.08 3.85
N SER A 10 -32.75 -8.87 3.78
CA SER A 10 -32.27 -9.55 2.56
C SER A 10 -32.91 -10.94 2.32
N THR A 11 -33.84 -11.38 3.16
CA THR A 11 -34.42 -12.75 3.08
C THR A 11 -35.39 -12.98 1.92
N GLY A 12 -35.72 -11.94 1.14
CA GLY A 12 -36.68 -12.01 0.03
C GLY A 12 -38.16 -11.97 0.44
N ASN A 13 -38.47 -11.95 1.74
CA ASN A 13 -39.83 -11.73 2.23
C ASN A 13 -40.13 -10.22 2.31
N GLN A 14 -41.06 -9.73 1.49
CA GLN A 14 -41.34 -8.29 1.37
C GLN A 14 -41.77 -7.63 2.69
N ARG A 15 -42.61 -8.31 3.50
CA ARG A 15 -43.09 -7.76 4.77
C ARG A 15 -41.93 -7.59 5.76
N VAL A 16 -41.12 -8.64 5.92
CA VAL A 16 -39.93 -8.62 6.77
C VAL A 16 -38.92 -7.60 6.26
N SER A 17 -38.70 -7.54 4.94
CA SER A 17 -37.82 -6.57 4.30
C SER A 17 -38.21 -5.14 4.63
N ASN A 18 -39.47 -4.78 4.43
CA ASN A 18 -39.99 -3.44 4.72
C ASN A 18 -39.85 -3.06 6.20
N GLU A 19 -40.11 -4.01 7.11
CA GLU A 19 -40.00 -3.77 8.55
C GLU A 19 -38.55 -3.48 8.98
N PHE A 20 -37.60 -4.31 8.56
CA PHE A 20 -36.21 -4.15 8.95
C PHE A 20 -35.50 -2.99 8.24
N ILE A 21 -35.86 -2.70 6.98
CA ILE A 21 -35.42 -1.47 6.29
C ILE A 21 -35.93 -0.23 7.05
N ARG A 22 -37.20 -0.20 7.47
CA ARG A 22 -37.75 0.89 8.26
C ARG A 22 -37.04 1.04 9.61
N ASN A 23 -36.70 -0.06 10.29
CA ASN A 23 -35.99 -0.04 11.56
C ASN A 23 -34.56 0.51 11.40
N MET A 24 -33.83 0.11 10.33
CA MET A 24 -32.52 0.68 10.00
C MET A 24 -32.63 2.19 9.74
N ARG A 25 -33.56 2.61 8.86
CA ARG A 25 -33.77 4.02 8.53
C ARG A 25 -34.08 4.85 9.78
N SER A 26 -34.93 4.35 10.67
CA SER A 26 -35.32 5.08 11.88
C SER A 26 -34.14 5.37 12.82
N GLY A 27 -33.20 4.42 12.94
CA GLY A 27 -31.98 4.62 13.72
C GLY A 27 -31.03 5.64 13.07
N ILE A 28 -30.81 5.49 11.76
CA ILE A 28 -29.96 6.39 10.97
C ILE A 28 -30.52 7.81 11.00
N GLN A 29 -31.82 7.97 10.74
CA GLN A 29 -32.49 9.27 10.70
C GLN A 29 -32.36 10.04 12.02
N ARG A 30 -32.52 9.37 13.17
CA ARG A 30 -32.39 10.04 14.47
C ARG A 30 -30.98 10.56 14.72
N VAL A 31 -29.96 9.80 14.32
CA VAL A 31 -28.56 10.25 14.42
C VAL A 31 -28.32 11.40 13.45
N TYR A 32 -28.83 11.30 12.22
CA TYR A 32 -28.73 12.36 11.22
C TYR A 32 -29.38 13.67 11.67
N GLU A 33 -30.60 13.61 12.23
CA GLU A 33 -31.29 14.80 12.74
C GLU A 33 -30.50 15.49 13.85
N LYS A 34 -29.85 14.72 14.74
CA LYS A 34 -28.96 15.28 15.78
C LYS A 34 -27.67 15.85 15.19
N ALA A 35 -27.15 15.24 14.13
CA ALA A 35 -25.89 15.62 13.50
C ALA A 35 -25.94 16.94 12.73
N LYS A 36 -27.11 17.37 12.23
CA LYS A 36 -27.24 18.50 11.28
C LYS A 36 -26.66 19.83 11.77
N GLU A 37 -26.68 20.06 13.07
CA GLU A 37 -26.18 21.29 13.69
C GLU A 37 -24.70 21.18 14.11
N ASP A 38 -24.13 19.97 14.04
CA ASP A 38 -22.74 19.71 14.37
C ASP A 38 -21.83 19.98 13.15
N PRO A 39 -20.72 20.71 13.32
CA PRO A 39 -19.84 21.08 12.21
C PRO A 39 -19.12 19.89 11.55
N PHE A 40 -19.07 18.74 12.22
CA PHE A 40 -18.50 17.49 11.71
C PHE A 40 -19.60 16.49 11.30
N LEU A 41 -20.87 16.90 11.31
CA LEU A 41 -22.02 16.02 11.10
C LEU A 41 -21.97 14.80 12.04
N PHE A 42 -21.51 15.02 13.27
CA PHE A 42 -21.31 13.98 14.28
C PHE A 42 -22.51 13.87 15.24
N GLY A 43 -23.46 12.99 14.90
CA GLY A 43 -24.67 12.76 15.69
C GLY A 43 -24.54 11.71 16.81
N ILE A 44 -23.37 11.08 16.97
CA ILE A 44 -23.17 9.97 17.91
C ILE A 44 -23.14 10.51 19.35
N PRO A 45 -23.77 9.83 20.33
CA PRO A 45 -23.66 10.24 21.72
C PRO A 45 -22.24 10.04 22.26
N GLY A 46 -21.70 11.06 22.93
CA GLY A 46 -20.43 11.01 23.65
C GLY A 46 -20.53 10.18 24.93
N VAL A 47 -20.64 8.88 24.81
CA VAL A 47 -20.64 7.92 25.93
C VAL A 47 -19.47 6.96 25.76
N TRP A 48 -19.20 6.15 26.77
CA TRP A 48 -18.16 5.11 26.66
C TRP A 48 -18.39 4.25 25.40
N CYS A 49 -17.33 4.00 24.64
CA CYS A 49 -17.33 3.32 23.35
C CYS A 49 -18.01 4.12 22.23
N SER A 50 -17.95 5.45 22.26
CA SER A 50 -18.56 6.30 21.23
C SER A 50 -18.03 6.00 19.82
N ASN A 51 -16.74 5.71 19.66
CA ASN A 51 -16.19 5.30 18.37
C ASN A 51 -16.68 3.92 17.91
N ASN A 52 -17.04 3.01 18.83
CA ASN A 52 -17.68 1.75 18.48
C ASN A 52 -19.09 2.00 17.93
N LEU A 53 -19.80 2.98 18.49
CA LEU A 53 -21.08 3.44 17.97
C LEU A 53 -20.92 4.12 16.61
N THR A 54 -19.86 4.92 16.42
CA THR A 54 -19.48 5.52 15.13
C THR A 54 -19.26 4.44 14.08
N ALA A 55 -18.40 3.45 14.37
CA ALA A 55 -18.13 2.29 13.51
C ALA A 55 -19.39 1.45 13.20
N ALA A 56 -20.29 1.32 14.17
CA ALA A 56 -21.57 0.65 13.97
C ALA A 56 -22.52 1.46 13.06
N MET A 57 -22.59 2.78 13.24
CA MET A 57 -23.49 3.65 12.49
C MET A 57 -23.06 3.81 11.03
N LEU A 58 -21.76 4.01 10.77
CA LEU A 58 -21.25 4.04 9.38
C LEU A 58 -21.53 2.72 8.66
N THR A 59 -21.43 1.59 9.37
CA THR A 59 -21.80 0.28 8.80
C THR A 59 -23.31 0.20 8.53
N GLN A 60 -24.16 0.72 9.42
CA GLN A 60 -25.61 0.77 9.17
C GLN A 60 -25.97 1.64 7.97
N CYS A 61 -25.37 2.81 7.82
CA CYS A 61 -25.61 3.71 6.69
C CYS A 61 -25.28 3.02 5.37
N ARG A 62 -24.11 2.38 5.29
CA ARG A 62 -23.69 1.62 4.11
C ARG A 62 -24.65 0.48 3.79
N LEU A 63 -24.98 -0.35 4.77
CA LEU A 63 -25.86 -1.51 4.56
C LEU A 63 -27.28 -1.08 4.15
N TYR A 64 -27.78 0.02 4.71
CA TYR A 64 -29.05 0.61 4.30
C TYR A 64 -29.00 1.09 2.85
N ARG A 65 -27.93 1.79 2.46
CA ARG A 65 -27.70 2.25 1.09
C ARG A 65 -27.58 1.06 0.11
N GLU A 66 -26.89 -0.01 0.49
CA GLU A 66 -26.79 -1.24 -0.32
C GLU A 66 -28.15 -1.93 -0.52
N LEU A 67 -29.02 -1.94 0.50
CA LEU A 67 -30.35 -2.53 0.40
C LEU A 67 -31.33 -1.71 -0.43
N THR A 68 -31.24 -0.38 -0.36
CA THR A 68 -32.31 0.52 -0.82
C THR A 68 -31.93 1.40 -2.00
N GLY A 69 -30.64 1.62 -2.23
CA GLY A 69 -30.13 2.64 -3.16
C GLY A 69 -30.31 4.08 -2.66
N ASP A 70 -30.80 4.28 -1.43
CA ASP A 70 -31.04 5.61 -0.86
C ASP A 70 -29.71 6.27 -0.45
N LEU A 71 -29.42 7.42 -1.07
CA LEU A 71 -28.20 8.21 -0.86
C LEU A 71 -28.37 9.33 0.18
N THR A 72 -29.54 9.48 0.80
CA THR A 72 -29.86 10.59 1.73
C THR A 72 -28.83 10.77 2.85
N TYR A 73 -28.20 9.69 3.31
CA TYR A 73 -27.28 9.68 4.45
C TYR A 73 -25.81 9.48 4.03
N GLU A 74 -25.49 9.57 2.74
CA GLU A 74 -24.12 9.32 2.24
C GLU A 74 -23.10 10.33 2.79
N GLU A 75 -23.50 11.60 2.93
CA GLU A 75 -22.66 12.64 3.53
C GLU A 75 -22.33 12.30 5.00
N MET A 76 -23.34 11.93 5.81
CA MET A 76 -23.10 11.51 7.19
C MET A 76 -22.28 10.22 7.27
N GLU A 77 -22.49 9.25 6.37
CA GLU A 77 -21.63 8.05 6.28
C GLU A 77 -20.16 8.45 6.09
N ALA A 78 -19.89 9.40 5.18
CA ALA A 78 -18.55 9.92 4.93
C ALA A 78 -17.99 10.69 6.14
N SER A 79 -18.76 11.60 6.73
CA SER A 79 -18.33 12.38 7.90
C SER A 79 -18.00 11.50 9.11
N LEU A 80 -18.80 10.46 9.39
CA LEU A 80 -18.52 9.52 10.48
C LEU A 80 -17.27 8.67 10.23
N ARG A 81 -16.98 8.31 8.97
CA ARG A 81 -15.71 7.70 8.61
C ARG A 81 -14.58 8.70 8.86
N ASP A 82 -14.68 9.90 8.31
CA ASP A 82 -13.61 10.91 8.34
C ASP A 82 -13.33 11.37 9.78
N TRP A 83 -14.34 11.38 10.67
CA TRP A 83 -14.19 11.55 12.11
C TRP A 83 -13.18 10.58 12.72
N LEU A 84 -13.26 9.29 12.37
CA LEU A 84 -12.34 8.25 12.86
C LEU A 84 -10.91 8.43 12.32
N PHE A 85 -10.73 9.20 11.24
CA PHE A 85 -9.45 9.46 10.57
C PHE A 85 -8.96 10.92 10.75
N GLY A 86 -9.51 11.66 11.70
CA GLY A 86 -8.99 12.99 12.09
C GLY A 86 -9.80 14.20 11.64
N CYS A 87 -10.91 14.03 10.93
CA CYS A 87 -11.87 15.12 10.70
C CYS A 87 -12.80 15.27 11.91
N ASN A 88 -12.21 15.68 13.03
CA ASN A 88 -12.85 15.88 14.32
C ASN A 88 -12.21 17.11 15.01
N PRO A 89 -12.73 17.59 16.16
CA PRO A 89 -12.23 18.80 16.82
C PRO A 89 -10.72 18.82 17.08
N TRP A 90 -10.13 17.64 17.31
CA TRP A 90 -8.74 17.48 17.71
C TRP A 90 -7.77 17.39 16.53
N GLY A 91 -8.27 17.11 15.33
CA GLY A 91 -7.41 16.83 14.17
C GLY A 91 -6.65 15.50 14.30
N THR A 92 -7.06 14.63 15.22
CA THR A 92 -6.38 13.38 15.56
C THR A 92 -7.14 12.17 15.06
N SER A 93 -6.43 11.21 14.50
CA SER A 93 -7.04 9.91 14.19
C SER A 93 -7.49 9.21 15.47
N MET A 94 -8.51 8.36 15.35
CA MET A 94 -9.00 7.54 16.46
C MET A 94 -8.41 6.12 16.43
N ILE A 95 -7.36 5.91 15.63
CA ILE A 95 -6.76 4.60 15.38
C ILE A 95 -5.27 4.67 15.70
N ALA A 96 -4.82 3.84 16.63
CA ALA A 96 -3.41 3.79 17.05
C ALA A 96 -2.48 3.52 15.85
N ASP A 97 -1.40 4.30 15.75
CA ASP A 97 -0.39 4.26 14.69
C ASP A 97 -0.94 4.50 13.25
N LEU A 98 -2.10 5.13 13.10
CA LEU A 98 -2.69 5.39 11.78
C LEU A 98 -3.26 6.82 11.70
N PRO A 99 -2.76 7.69 10.82
CA PRO A 99 -1.57 7.50 9.98
C PRO A 99 -0.29 7.57 10.83
N LEU A 100 0.69 6.72 10.53
CA LEU A 100 2.00 6.67 11.22
C LEU A 100 2.74 8.02 11.29
N TRP A 101 2.39 8.97 10.41
CA TRP A 101 3.04 10.26 10.24
C TRP A 101 2.10 11.46 10.52
N GLY A 102 0.93 11.21 11.11
CA GLY A 102 0.01 12.27 11.56
C GLY A 102 -0.22 12.18 13.05
N ASP A 103 -1.27 12.85 13.51
CA ASP A 103 -1.72 12.76 14.89
C ASP A 103 -2.64 11.55 15.08
N TYR A 104 -2.35 10.75 16.11
CA TYR A 104 -3.01 9.49 16.42
C TYR A 104 -2.80 9.15 17.91
N PRO A 105 -3.54 8.16 18.46
CA PRO A 105 -3.38 7.72 19.84
C PRO A 105 -1.99 7.10 20.07
N SER A 106 -1.08 7.89 20.62
CA SER A 106 0.32 7.54 20.84
C SER A 106 0.55 6.93 22.22
N GLN A 107 -0.36 7.20 23.17
CA GLN A 107 -0.29 6.73 24.55
C GLN A 107 -1.59 6.02 24.99
N PRO A 108 -2.10 5.04 24.23
CA PRO A 108 -3.38 4.41 24.56
C PRO A 108 -3.36 3.76 25.94
N HIS A 109 -4.53 3.71 26.58
CA HIS A 109 -4.75 2.96 27.81
C HIS A 109 -4.61 1.45 27.55
N SER A 110 -3.37 0.96 27.54
CA SER A 110 -3.02 -0.40 27.13
C SER A 110 -1.81 -0.92 27.90
N SER A 111 -1.91 -2.18 28.34
CA SER A 111 -0.80 -2.88 29.00
C SER A 111 0.42 -3.04 28.10
N TYR A 112 0.25 -3.05 26.77
CA TYR A 112 1.37 -3.08 25.83
C TYR A 112 2.22 -1.82 25.92
N TYR A 113 1.56 -0.66 25.98
CA TYR A 113 2.23 0.63 26.12
C TYR A 113 2.90 0.74 27.50
N THR A 114 2.16 0.46 28.58
CA THR A 114 2.69 0.50 29.95
C THR A 114 3.87 -0.46 30.16
N ALA A 115 3.86 -1.63 29.53
CA ALA A 115 4.94 -2.62 29.61
C ALA A 115 6.11 -2.35 28.64
N ARG A 116 6.06 -1.26 27.85
CA ARG A 116 7.05 -0.91 26.82
C ARG A 116 7.26 -2.00 25.77
N LEU A 117 6.20 -2.72 25.43
CA LEU A 117 6.21 -3.78 24.42
C LEU A 117 5.83 -3.28 23.01
N GLY A 118 5.33 -2.05 22.92
CA GLY A 118 4.86 -1.43 21.68
C GLY A 118 3.49 -0.80 21.85
N ASN A 119 2.87 -0.46 20.73
CA ASN A 119 1.52 0.10 20.68
C ASN A 119 0.50 -0.94 20.18
N THR A 120 -0.79 -0.68 20.35
CA THR A 120 -1.90 -1.46 19.78
C THR A 120 -2.19 -1.03 18.35
N SER A 121 -1.19 -1.12 17.47
CA SER A 121 -1.24 -0.61 16.10
C SER A 121 -2.48 -1.09 15.34
N GLY A 122 -3.23 -0.15 14.75
CA GLY A 122 -4.49 -0.42 14.04
C GLY A 122 -5.72 -0.56 14.94
N GLY A 123 -5.56 -0.48 16.28
CA GLY A 123 -6.66 -0.51 17.23
C GLY A 123 -7.43 0.82 17.26
N LEU A 124 -8.75 0.73 17.14
CA LEU A 124 -9.67 1.85 17.32
C LEU A 124 -9.83 2.16 18.82
N VAL A 125 -9.53 3.38 19.25
CA VAL A 125 -9.75 3.79 20.66
C VAL A 125 -11.22 4.08 20.93
N ASP A 126 -11.63 3.96 22.19
CA ASP A 126 -13.01 4.11 22.68
C ASP A 126 -13.71 5.36 22.18
N GLY A 127 -12.96 6.45 22.09
CA GLY A 127 -13.43 7.72 21.57
C GLY A 127 -14.03 8.64 22.61
N PRO A 128 -14.48 9.81 22.17
CA PRO A 128 -14.79 10.87 23.09
C PRO A 128 -16.04 10.63 23.93
N VAL A 129 -16.03 11.17 25.15
CA VAL A 129 -17.17 11.12 26.09
C VAL A 129 -17.62 12.53 26.44
N TYR A 130 -18.86 12.70 26.91
CA TYR A 130 -19.33 13.99 27.40
C TYR A 130 -18.47 14.46 28.57
N ALA A 131 -18.17 15.76 28.63
CA ALA A 131 -17.35 16.34 29.69
C ALA A 131 -17.93 16.07 31.10
N THR A 132 -19.25 15.96 31.21
CA THR A 132 -19.94 15.61 32.46
C THR A 132 -19.71 14.16 32.88
N ILE A 133 -19.62 13.23 31.92
CA ILE A 133 -19.26 11.83 32.18
C ILE A 133 -17.81 11.79 32.66
N PHE A 134 -16.89 12.42 31.91
CA PHE A 134 -15.47 12.43 32.23
C PHE A 134 -15.19 12.94 33.65
N LYS A 135 -15.77 14.09 34.03
CA LYS A 135 -15.62 14.70 35.37
C LYS A 135 -16.15 13.81 36.51
N GLY A 136 -17.03 12.87 36.22
CA GLY A 136 -17.59 11.93 37.20
C GLY A 136 -16.78 10.65 37.37
N LEU A 137 -15.76 10.41 36.52
CA LEU A 137 -14.98 9.18 36.54
C LEU A 137 -14.04 9.13 37.75
N ARG A 138 -13.83 7.92 38.27
CA ARG A 138 -12.89 7.66 39.34
C ARG A 138 -11.59 7.11 38.77
N GLY A 139 -10.47 7.57 39.29
CA GLY A 139 -9.13 7.08 38.91
C GLY A 139 -8.58 7.65 37.60
N VAL A 140 -9.36 8.45 36.87
CA VAL A 140 -8.89 9.16 35.68
C VAL A 140 -8.21 10.46 36.09
N HIS A 141 -6.99 10.65 35.63
CA HIS A 141 -6.21 11.88 35.73
C HIS A 141 -5.27 11.91 34.52
N LEU A 142 -4.91 13.09 34.04
CA LEU A 142 -3.96 13.22 32.94
C LEU A 142 -2.54 13.28 33.52
N ASP A 143 -1.62 12.50 32.96
CA ASP A 143 -0.22 12.41 33.37
C ASP A 143 0.68 12.21 32.14
N GLY A 144 1.07 13.34 31.54
CA GLY A 144 2.03 13.38 30.43
C GLY A 144 1.46 13.03 29.04
N GLY A 145 0.15 12.77 28.92
CA GLY A 145 -0.57 12.66 27.66
C GLY A 145 -0.90 14.00 27.00
N GLU A 146 -1.56 13.95 25.84
CA GLU A 146 -2.10 15.15 25.20
C GLU A 146 -3.57 15.39 25.56
N SER A 147 -3.85 16.60 26.09
CA SER A 147 -5.18 17.02 26.52
C SER A 147 -5.95 17.77 25.45
N TYR A 148 -5.25 18.23 24.40
CA TYR A 148 -5.80 19.04 23.31
C TYR A 148 -6.56 20.29 23.77
N GLU A 149 -6.20 20.87 24.91
CA GLU A 149 -6.92 21.98 25.58
C GLU A 149 -7.34 23.12 24.64
N ARG A 150 -6.49 23.45 23.65
CA ARG A 150 -6.75 24.53 22.68
C ARG A 150 -7.98 24.26 21.78
N PHE A 151 -8.27 22.99 21.48
CA PHE A 151 -9.29 22.58 20.52
C PHE A 151 -10.38 21.67 21.14
N GLN A 152 -10.26 21.36 22.43
CA GLN A 152 -11.20 20.54 23.19
C GLN A 152 -12.58 21.23 23.30
N PRO A 153 -13.66 20.63 22.80
CA PRO A 153 -15.00 21.17 22.99
C PRO A 153 -15.42 21.19 24.47
N GLU A 154 -16.25 22.15 24.89
CA GLU A 154 -16.74 22.19 26.28
C GLU A 154 -17.64 20.99 26.62
N SER A 155 -18.37 20.46 25.63
CA SER A 155 -19.35 19.40 25.81
C SER A 155 -18.78 17.99 25.70
N LEU A 156 -17.62 17.82 25.06
CA LEU A 156 -17.10 16.54 24.61
C LEU A 156 -15.59 16.49 24.82
N VAL A 157 -15.07 15.36 25.30
CA VAL A 157 -13.70 15.21 25.77
C VAL A 157 -13.04 14.00 25.10
N TYR A 158 -11.83 14.19 24.59
CA TYR A 158 -10.88 13.14 24.19
C TYR A 158 -9.48 13.51 24.68
N HIS A 159 -8.74 12.53 25.19
CA HIS A 159 -7.34 12.73 25.59
C HIS A 159 -6.49 11.57 25.07
N ASP A 160 -5.29 11.88 24.57
CA ASP A 160 -4.28 10.86 24.29
C ASP A 160 -3.41 10.63 25.53
N ASP A 161 -3.97 9.97 26.54
CA ASP A 161 -3.30 9.68 27.80
C ASP A 161 -3.55 8.23 28.25
N THR A 162 -2.52 7.57 28.78
CA THR A 162 -2.60 6.19 29.27
C THR A 162 -3.45 6.06 30.51
N HIS A 163 -3.73 7.13 31.25
CA HIS A 163 -4.59 7.13 32.43
C HIS A 163 -6.05 7.51 32.09
N ASP A 164 -6.35 7.83 30.83
CA ASP A 164 -7.72 8.00 30.34
C ASP A 164 -8.24 6.71 29.68
N TYR A 165 -8.71 5.78 30.52
CA TYR A 165 -9.39 4.57 30.04
C TYR A 165 -10.73 4.85 29.37
N SER A 166 -11.31 6.04 29.53
CA SER A 166 -12.66 6.31 29.03
C SER A 166 -12.70 6.74 27.58
N THR A 167 -11.63 7.37 27.10
CA THR A 167 -11.53 7.88 25.74
C THR A 167 -10.43 7.22 24.91
N ASN A 168 -9.37 6.72 25.57
CA ASN A 168 -8.14 6.27 24.91
C ASN A 168 -7.86 4.76 25.04
N GLU A 169 -8.83 3.97 25.50
CA GLU A 169 -8.69 2.50 25.56
C GLU A 169 -8.94 1.88 24.16
N PRO A 170 -8.01 1.08 23.61
CA PRO A 170 -8.23 0.36 22.35
C PRO A 170 -9.33 -0.69 22.45
N THR A 171 -10.31 -0.65 21.55
CA THR A 171 -11.47 -1.54 21.55
C THR A 171 -11.38 -2.62 20.48
N MET A 172 -11.46 -3.89 20.88
CA MET A 172 -11.38 -5.01 19.93
C MET A 172 -12.64 -5.13 19.06
N ASP A 173 -13.82 -4.91 19.62
CA ASP A 173 -15.11 -4.98 18.93
C ASP A 173 -15.35 -3.78 18.00
N GLY A 174 -14.92 -2.58 18.40
CA GLY A 174 -14.88 -1.39 17.55
C GLY A 174 -13.95 -1.59 16.36
N THR A 175 -12.73 -2.06 16.61
CA THR A 175 -11.73 -2.39 15.57
C THR A 175 -12.27 -3.44 14.58
N ALA A 176 -12.87 -4.51 15.07
CA ALA A 176 -13.47 -5.55 14.21
C ALA A 176 -14.63 -5.00 13.37
N SER A 177 -15.47 -4.13 13.96
CA SER A 177 -16.58 -3.48 13.24
C SER A 177 -16.07 -2.56 12.13
N LEU A 178 -15.05 -1.74 12.41
CA LEU A 178 -14.47 -0.84 11.42
C LEU A 178 -13.81 -1.60 10.25
N THR A 179 -13.14 -2.72 10.54
CA THR A 179 -12.52 -3.58 9.51
C THR A 179 -13.53 -4.05 8.46
N TYR A 180 -14.77 -4.37 8.88
CA TYR A 180 -15.84 -4.75 7.96
C TYR A 180 -16.14 -3.62 6.96
N TYR A 181 -16.30 -2.40 7.46
CA TYR A 181 -16.58 -1.24 6.61
C TYR A 181 -15.42 -0.90 5.68
N LEU A 182 -14.19 -0.88 6.18
CA LEU A 182 -12.99 -0.61 5.37
C LEU A 182 -12.79 -1.67 4.27
N SER A 183 -13.04 -2.94 4.57
CA SER A 183 -13.02 -4.01 3.56
C SER A 183 -14.05 -3.78 2.46
N ALA A 184 -15.22 -3.26 2.83
CA ALA A 184 -16.28 -2.96 1.90
C ALA A 184 -15.96 -1.72 1.04
N LEU A 185 -15.29 -0.70 1.59
CA LEU A 185 -14.74 0.42 0.82
C LEU A 185 -13.62 -0.03 -0.12
N GLN A 186 -12.73 -0.92 0.34
CA GLN A 186 -11.70 -1.51 -0.50
C GLN A 186 -12.32 -2.22 -1.71
N LYS A 187 -13.40 -3.00 -1.50
CA LYS A 187 -14.14 -3.64 -2.59
C LYS A 187 -14.69 -2.62 -3.61
N ASP A 188 -15.20 -1.48 -3.15
CA ASP A 188 -15.74 -0.43 -4.03
C ASP A 188 -14.63 0.33 -4.76
N GLY A 189 -13.52 0.63 -4.08
CA GLY A 189 -12.32 1.19 -4.70
C GLY A 189 -11.73 0.25 -5.75
N MET A 190 -11.72 -1.06 -5.46
CA MET A 190 -11.28 -2.08 -6.41
C MET A 190 -12.22 -2.19 -7.62
N LYS A 191 -13.54 -2.08 -7.43
CA LYS A 191 -14.50 -1.99 -8.54
C LYS A 191 -14.23 -0.77 -9.41
N SER A 192 -14.13 0.39 -8.78
CA SER A 192 -13.96 1.69 -9.46
C SER A 192 -12.64 1.77 -10.20
N GLY A 193 -11.58 1.17 -9.65
CA GLY A 193 -10.26 1.07 -10.28
C GLY A 193 -10.08 -0.15 -11.20
N HIS A 194 -11.12 -0.93 -11.48
CA HIS A 194 -11.04 -2.18 -12.26
C HIS A 194 -10.00 -3.22 -11.73
N THR A 195 -9.68 -3.17 -10.44
CA THR A 195 -8.66 -4.02 -9.78
C THR A 195 -9.25 -5.16 -8.94
N LEU A 196 -10.55 -5.46 -9.08
CA LEU A 196 -11.24 -6.54 -8.35
C LEU A 196 -10.53 -7.91 -8.39
N SER A 197 -9.65 -8.13 -9.36
CA SER A 197 -8.85 -9.35 -9.56
C SER A 197 -7.35 -9.14 -9.32
N ASN A 198 -6.92 -8.11 -8.57
CA ASN A 198 -5.50 -7.90 -8.29
C ASN A 198 -4.96 -9.03 -7.39
N LYS A 199 -4.39 -10.05 -8.05
CA LYS A 199 -3.77 -11.24 -7.45
C LYS A 199 -2.26 -11.10 -7.28
N ASN A 200 -1.74 -9.87 -7.34
CA ASN A 200 -0.33 -9.61 -7.14
C ASN A 200 0.03 -9.84 -5.67
N ILE A 201 1.24 -10.34 -5.41
CA ILE A 201 1.77 -10.50 -4.05
C ILE A 201 2.58 -9.27 -3.70
N LEU A 202 2.28 -8.70 -2.54
CA LEU A 202 2.99 -7.55 -1.99
C LEU A 202 3.94 -7.96 -0.87
N SER A 203 5.02 -7.21 -0.70
CA SER A 203 5.89 -7.22 0.48
C SER A 203 6.16 -5.78 0.85
N ASN A 204 5.96 -5.39 2.12
CA ASN A 204 6.16 -4.02 2.58
C ASN A 204 5.50 -2.96 1.67
N GLY A 205 4.32 -3.23 1.10
CA GLY A 205 3.62 -2.33 0.17
C GLY A 205 4.09 -2.35 -1.29
N GLY A 206 5.21 -2.99 -1.60
CA GLY A 206 5.72 -3.16 -2.97
C GLY A 206 5.20 -4.43 -3.64
N ILE A 207 4.89 -4.39 -4.94
CA ILE A 207 4.51 -5.58 -5.70
C ILE A 207 5.77 -6.39 -6.00
N ILE A 208 5.86 -7.61 -5.48
CA ILE A 208 7.02 -8.50 -5.68
C ILE A 208 6.73 -9.66 -6.64
N ARG A 209 5.46 -9.93 -6.95
CA ARG A 209 5.03 -11.01 -7.85
C ARG A 209 3.68 -10.66 -8.45
N THR A 210 3.48 -10.96 -9.73
CA THR A 210 2.18 -10.77 -10.38
C THR A 210 1.24 -11.94 -10.08
N ASP A 211 0.09 -11.99 -10.75
CA ASP A 211 -0.89 -13.08 -10.61
C ASP A 211 -0.28 -14.48 -10.72
N THR A 212 -0.30 -15.22 -9.60
CA THR A 212 0.26 -16.57 -9.48
C THR A 212 -0.59 -17.65 -10.13
N THR A 213 -1.84 -17.33 -10.51
CA THR A 213 -2.73 -18.25 -11.22
C THR A 213 -2.44 -18.30 -12.72
N ARG A 214 -1.60 -17.39 -13.23
CA ARG A 214 -1.19 -17.33 -14.64
C ARG A 214 0.25 -17.83 -14.81
N LYS A 215 0.48 -18.68 -15.82
CA LYS A 215 1.81 -19.19 -16.21
C LYS A 215 2.59 -18.13 -17.00
N GLN A 216 2.76 -16.96 -16.40
CA GLN A 216 3.41 -15.80 -16.99
C GLN A 216 4.69 -15.41 -16.23
N ILE A 217 5.62 -14.76 -16.90
CA ILE A 217 6.86 -14.20 -16.34
C ILE A 217 7.05 -12.79 -16.90
N THR A 218 7.37 -11.83 -16.04
CA THR A 218 7.71 -10.45 -16.44
C THR A 218 9.21 -10.24 -16.29
N LEU A 219 9.84 -9.65 -17.30
CA LEU A 219 11.25 -9.25 -17.26
C LEU A 219 11.36 -7.76 -16.95
N ILE A 220 12.07 -7.44 -15.88
CA ILE A 220 12.47 -6.09 -15.55
C ILE A 220 13.99 -5.94 -15.64
N PHE A 221 14.44 -4.75 -16.00
CA PHE A 221 15.86 -4.43 -16.13
C PHE A 221 16.18 -3.15 -15.37
N THR A 222 17.23 -3.15 -14.58
CA THR A 222 17.72 -1.94 -13.88
C THR A 222 19.07 -1.51 -14.43
N ALA A 223 19.34 -0.20 -14.43
CA ALA A 223 20.68 0.33 -14.66
C ALA A 223 20.86 1.74 -14.08
N ASP A 224 22.12 2.05 -13.76
CA ASP A 224 22.58 3.36 -13.29
C ASP A 224 23.56 4.03 -14.27
N ASP A 225 24.82 3.59 -14.31
CA ASP A 225 25.89 4.28 -15.05
C ASP A 225 26.51 3.48 -16.20
N LYS A 226 26.01 2.25 -16.44
CA LYS A 226 26.49 1.35 -17.50
C LYS A 226 25.34 0.88 -18.38
N ALA A 227 25.63 0.67 -19.67
CA ALA A 227 24.67 0.22 -20.68
C ALA A 227 25.25 -0.85 -21.64
N ASP A 228 26.28 -1.58 -21.22
CA ASP A 228 27.00 -2.59 -22.03
C ASP A 228 26.08 -3.70 -22.57
N GLY A 229 25.02 -4.06 -21.82
CA GLY A 229 24.05 -5.06 -22.25
C GLY A 229 22.93 -4.54 -23.15
N ALA A 230 22.87 -3.24 -23.45
CA ALA A 230 21.74 -2.63 -24.16
C ALA A 230 21.51 -3.25 -25.54
N ALA A 231 22.57 -3.46 -26.32
CA ALA A 231 22.46 -4.05 -27.66
C ALA A 231 22.02 -5.53 -27.60
N ASP A 232 22.68 -6.34 -26.77
CA ASP A 232 22.43 -7.78 -26.64
C ASP A 232 21.01 -8.06 -26.11
N ILE A 233 20.60 -7.36 -25.04
CA ILE A 233 19.28 -7.54 -24.41
C ILE A 233 18.18 -7.14 -25.40
N ARG A 234 18.31 -5.98 -26.05
CA ARG A 234 17.35 -5.51 -27.05
C ARG A 234 17.22 -6.51 -28.20
N GLU A 235 18.33 -7.04 -28.71
CA GLU A 235 18.31 -8.04 -29.77
C GLU A 235 17.59 -9.32 -29.35
N ILE A 236 17.87 -9.82 -28.14
CA ILE A 236 17.19 -11.00 -27.58
C ILE A 236 15.69 -10.75 -27.47
N LEU A 237 15.28 -9.63 -26.85
CA LEU A 237 13.87 -9.31 -26.66
C LEU A 237 13.13 -9.17 -27.98
N ARG A 238 13.73 -8.53 -28.99
CA ARG A 238 13.16 -8.40 -30.34
C ARG A 238 13.01 -9.76 -31.02
N LYS A 239 14.04 -10.60 -31.01
CA LYS A 239 14.01 -11.95 -31.60
C LYS A 239 12.95 -12.84 -30.93
N GLU A 240 12.85 -12.75 -29.62
CA GLU A 240 11.88 -13.51 -28.84
C GLU A 240 10.48 -12.86 -28.83
N LYS A 241 10.30 -11.65 -29.38
CA LYS A 241 9.05 -10.87 -29.34
C LYS A 241 8.54 -10.64 -27.91
N ILE A 242 9.45 -10.30 -27.00
CA ILE A 242 9.15 -10.03 -25.59
C ILE A 242 9.23 -8.52 -25.35
N LYS A 243 8.26 -7.99 -24.62
CA LYS A 243 8.30 -6.61 -24.14
C LYS A 243 8.92 -6.56 -22.74
N GLY A 244 10.18 -6.15 -22.67
CA GLY A 244 10.86 -5.88 -21.40
C GLY A 244 10.42 -4.56 -20.76
N SER A 245 10.71 -4.41 -19.47
CA SER A 245 10.45 -3.19 -18.70
C SER A 245 11.73 -2.70 -18.06
N PHE A 246 12.14 -1.48 -18.36
CA PHE A 246 13.45 -0.96 -17.99
C PHE A 246 13.30 0.19 -16.99
N PHE A 247 14.03 0.14 -15.90
CA PHE A 247 13.98 1.09 -14.79
C PHE A 247 15.36 1.71 -14.63
N PHE A 248 15.41 3.03 -14.77
CA PHE A 248 16.66 3.74 -14.94
C PHE A 248 16.81 4.86 -13.92
N THR A 249 18.03 5.02 -13.42
CA THR A 249 18.33 6.15 -12.56
C THR A 249 18.28 7.45 -13.37
N GLY A 250 18.18 8.59 -12.68
CA GLY A 250 18.30 9.88 -13.35
C GLY A 250 19.65 10.05 -14.05
N ARG A 251 20.73 9.48 -13.50
CA ARG A 251 22.04 9.43 -14.16
C ARG A 251 21.95 8.69 -15.49
N PHE A 252 21.32 7.52 -15.54
CA PHE A 252 21.18 6.76 -16.78
C PHE A 252 20.43 7.55 -17.86
N TYR A 253 19.29 8.15 -17.51
CA TYR A 253 18.50 8.96 -18.46
C TYR A 253 19.31 10.12 -19.06
N ARG A 254 20.21 10.73 -18.28
CA ARG A 254 21.10 11.80 -18.76
C ARG A 254 22.26 11.29 -19.62
N THR A 255 22.85 10.15 -19.25
CA THR A 255 24.08 9.65 -19.87
C THR A 255 23.81 8.85 -21.15
N PHE A 256 22.68 8.13 -21.22
CA PHE A 256 22.37 7.23 -22.33
C PHE A 256 21.02 7.55 -23.02
N PRO A 257 20.75 8.81 -23.43
CA PRO A 257 19.47 9.19 -24.03
C PRO A 257 19.19 8.43 -25.33
N GLU A 258 20.22 8.05 -26.09
CA GLU A 258 20.08 7.22 -27.29
C GLU A 258 19.55 5.82 -26.97
N VAL A 259 20.04 5.19 -25.90
CA VAL A 259 19.56 3.87 -25.46
C VAL A 259 18.09 3.96 -25.03
N VAL A 260 17.74 4.99 -24.27
CA VAL A 260 16.35 5.26 -23.85
C VAL A 260 15.44 5.41 -25.07
N SER A 261 15.86 6.20 -26.07
CA SER A 261 15.11 6.40 -27.32
C SER A 261 14.93 5.09 -28.09
N LEU A 262 15.99 4.28 -28.22
CA LEU A 262 15.92 2.97 -28.90
C LEU A 262 14.95 2.01 -28.20
N LEU A 263 15.00 1.92 -26.87
CA LEU A 263 14.11 1.05 -26.11
C LEU A 263 12.65 1.50 -26.18
N ARG A 264 12.40 2.82 -26.17
CA ARG A 264 11.07 3.41 -26.37
C ARG A 264 10.52 3.08 -27.75
N ASN A 265 11.32 3.25 -28.80
CA ASN A 265 10.93 2.96 -30.18
C ASN A 265 10.63 1.47 -30.40
N ASP A 266 11.30 0.59 -29.65
CA ASP A 266 11.00 -0.84 -29.63
C ASP A 266 9.72 -1.19 -28.84
N GLY A 267 9.08 -0.19 -28.21
CA GLY A 267 7.85 -0.31 -27.44
C GLY A 267 8.04 -1.04 -26.11
N HIS A 268 9.20 -0.89 -25.49
CA HIS A 268 9.45 -1.37 -24.12
C HIS A 268 8.89 -0.39 -23.09
N TYR A 269 8.58 -0.90 -21.90
CA TYR A 269 8.20 -0.04 -20.78
C TYR A 269 9.46 0.64 -20.21
N LEU A 270 9.37 1.93 -19.89
CA LEU A 270 10.45 2.72 -19.30
C LEU A 270 9.95 3.36 -17.99
N GLY A 271 10.66 3.14 -16.90
CA GLY A 271 10.26 3.52 -15.55
C GLY A 271 11.39 4.11 -14.72
N ALA A 272 11.03 4.46 -13.49
CA ALA A 272 11.91 5.14 -12.54
C ALA A 272 12.74 4.17 -11.68
N HIS A 273 14.00 4.50 -11.43
CA HIS A 273 14.86 3.79 -10.48
C HIS A 273 15.57 4.76 -9.52
N SER A 274 14.82 5.76 -9.02
CA SER A 274 15.34 6.94 -8.29
C SER A 274 16.19 7.87 -9.17
N ASN A 275 16.51 9.08 -8.72
CA ASN A 275 17.39 9.97 -9.46
C ASN A 275 18.87 9.77 -9.08
N ALA A 276 19.18 9.73 -7.78
CA ALA A 276 20.53 9.68 -7.25
C ALA A 276 20.99 8.29 -6.78
N HIS A 277 20.12 7.27 -6.84
CA HIS A 277 20.39 5.92 -6.37
C HIS A 277 20.75 5.80 -4.87
N PRO A 278 20.02 6.48 -3.95
CA PRO A 278 20.32 6.43 -2.51
C PRO A 278 19.88 5.10 -1.87
N LEU A 279 20.53 4.74 -0.76
CA LEU A 279 20.06 3.66 0.11
C LEU A 279 18.94 4.20 1.01
N TYR A 280 17.72 3.70 0.85
CA TYR A 280 16.55 4.24 1.57
C TYR A 280 16.40 3.76 3.01
N CYS A 281 16.78 2.52 3.32
CA CYS A 281 16.69 1.96 4.67
C CYS A 281 17.88 1.04 4.99
N SER A 282 18.15 0.82 6.28
CA SER A 282 19.29 0.04 6.76
C SER A 282 19.24 -1.43 6.28
N TRP A 283 20.43 -2.01 6.06
CA TRP A 283 20.57 -3.44 5.76
C TRP A 283 20.44 -4.32 7.01
N GLU A 284 20.83 -3.78 8.17
CA GLU A 284 20.81 -4.44 9.48
C GLU A 284 19.38 -4.47 10.04
N LYS A 285 18.70 -3.33 10.00
CA LYS A 285 17.34 -3.16 10.51
C LYS A 285 16.47 -2.50 9.44
N ARG A 286 15.80 -3.32 8.63
CA ARG A 286 15.12 -2.87 7.40
C ARG A 286 14.02 -1.83 7.64
N ASP A 287 13.40 -1.82 8.82
CA ASP A 287 12.42 -0.82 9.24
C ASP A 287 13.04 0.54 9.60
N SER A 288 14.36 0.66 9.73
CA SER A 288 15.04 1.95 9.92
C SER A 288 15.25 2.67 8.59
N THR A 289 14.40 3.67 8.31
CA THR A 289 14.55 4.58 7.17
C THR A 289 15.74 5.51 7.38
N LEU A 290 16.54 5.71 6.33
CA LEU A 290 17.79 6.49 6.35
C LEU A 290 17.65 7.89 5.74
N ILE A 291 16.55 8.16 5.04
CA ILE A 291 16.28 9.44 4.39
C ILE A 291 14.93 10.01 4.85
N SER A 292 14.80 11.32 4.82
CA SER A 292 13.52 11.98 5.04
C SER A 292 12.56 11.79 3.85
N ARG A 293 11.27 11.99 4.11
CA ARG A 293 10.23 12.00 3.07
C ARG A 293 10.50 13.06 1.99
N GLU A 294 10.93 14.25 2.39
CA GLU A 294 11.23 15.34 1.45
C GLU A 294 12.39 14.96 0.52
N GLU A 295 13.45 14.35 1.05
CA GLU A 295 14.58 13.84 0.24
C GLU A 295 14.11 12.77 -0.74
N PHE A 296 13.27 11.83 -0.28
CA PHE A 296 12.70 10.78 -1.13
C PHE A 296 11.85 11.36 -2.27
N GLU A 297 10.90 12.23 -1.95
CA GLU A 297 9.97 12.82 -2.91
C GLU A 297 10.73 13.67 -3.94
N LYS A 298 11.69 14.50 -3.48
CA LYS A 298 12.52 15.32 -4.35
C LYS A 298 13.37 14.48 -5.31
N ASP A 299 13.98 13.41 -4.81
CA ASP A 299 14.79 12.52 -5.64
C ASP A 299 13.94 11.80 -6.70
N LEU A 300 12.80 11.22 -6.29
CA LEU A 300 11.94 10.49 -7.22
C LEU A 300 11.30 11.40 -8.26
N LEU A 301 10.83 12.59 -7.87
CA LEU A 301 10.28 13.58 -8.81
C LEU A 301 11.31 14.06 -9.82
N ALA A 302 12.57 14.26 -9.40
CA ALA A 302 13.65 14.62 -10.32
C ALA A 302 13.89 13.52 -11.38
N ASN A 303 13.69 12.25 -11.05
CA ASN A 303 13.77 11.16 -12.02
C ASN A 303 12.60 11.19 -13.01
N TYR A 304 11.38 11.40 -12.52
CA TYR A 304 10.20 11.54 -13.36
C TYR A 304 10.25 12.76 -14.29
N GLU A 305 10.89 13.85 -13.88
CA GLU A 305 11.12 15.01 -14.74
C GLU A 305 12.01 14.67 -15.94
N LEU A 306 13.08 13.88 -15.72
CA LEU A 306 13.95 13.40 -16.80
C LEU A 306 13.22 12.41 -17.73
N MET A 307 12.37 11.56 -17.17
CA MET A 307 11.49 10.67 -17.95
C MET A 307 10.53 11.48 -18.83
N ASN A 308 9.94 12.55 -18.29
CA ASN A 308 9.06 13.43 -19.04
C ASN A 308 9.80 14.12 -20.21
N GLN A 309 11.04 14.56 -19.98
CA GLN A 309 11.91 15.11 -21.04
C GLN A 309 12.25 14.06 -22.13
N ALA A 310 12.32 12.78 -21.77
CA ALA A 310 12.45 11.66 -22.72
C ALA A 310 11.11 11.24 -23.38
N GLY A 311 10.02 11.96 -23.07
CA GLY A 311 8.68 11.75 -23.61
C GLY A 311 7.91 10.59 -22.95
N ILE A 312 8.18 10.33 -21.68
CA ILE A 312 7.50 9.31 -20.88
C ILE A 312 6.76 10.03 -19.75
N ALA A 313 5.43 10.13 -19.85
CA ALA A 313 4.63 10.78 -18.83
C ALA A 313 4.53 9.91 -17.58
N HIS A 314 4.44 10.54 -16.41
CA HIS A 314 4.24 9.86 -15.13
C HIS A 314 3.01 8.93 -15.16
N THR A 315 1.91 9.34 -15.81
CA THR A 315 0.67 8.56 -15.91
C THR A 315 0.84 7.27 -16.73
N ASP A 316 1.76 7.26 -17.68
CA ASP A 316 2.06 6.10 -18.53
C ASP A 316 3.05 5.14 -17.84
N ALA A 317 3.85 5.66 -16.91
CA ALA A 317 4.86 4.92 -16.18
C ALA A 317 4.79 5.08 -14.63
N PRO A 318 3.66 4.79 -13.98
CA PRO A 318 3.47 5.01 -12.54
C PRO A 318 4.07 3.87 -11.68
N TYR A 319 5.19 3.31 -12.12
CA TYR A 319 5.92 2.26 -11.41
C TYR A 319 7.39 2.67 -11.23
N PHE A 320 7.93 2.36 -10.07
CA PHE A 320 9.37 2.49 -9.80
C PHE A 320 9.93 1.25 -9.12
N VAL A 321 11.22 1.00 -9.35
CA VAL A 321 12.01 -0.01 -8.62
C VAL A 321 12.94 0.75 -7.65
N PRO A 322 13.01 0.41 -6.36
CA PRO A 322 13.90 1.10 -5.43
C PRO A 322 15.37 0.72 -5.69
N PRO A 323 16.33 1.65 -5.50
CA PRO A 323 17.77 1.35 -5.53
C PRO A 323 18.14 0.16 -4.66
N TYR A 324 19.11 -0.63 -5.12
CA TYR A 324 19.54 -1.87 -4.46
C TYR A 324 18.42 -2.88 -4.20
N GLU A 325 17.27 -2.68 -4.85
CA GLU A 325 16.05 -3.44 -4.64
C GLU A 325 15.62 -3.47 -3.16
N HIS A 326 16.02 -2.46 -2.37
CA HIS A 326 15.86 -2.44 -0.92
C HIS A 326 14.99 -1.26 -0.48
N TYR A 327 14.00 -1.56 0.36
CA TYR A 327 12.94 -0.63 0.74
C TYR A 327 12.17 -1.17 1.96
N ASN A 328 11.40 -0.32 2.62
CA ASN A 328 10.49 -0.71 3.71
C ASN A 328 9.06 -0.20 3.45
N ALA A 329 8.18 -0.43 4.41
CA ALA A 329 6.76 -0.05 4.29
C ALA A 329 6.57 1.48 4.18
N GLU A 330 7.44 2.26 4.82
CA GLU A 330 7.41 3.71 4.79
C GLU A 330 7.70 4.25 3.39
N ILE A 331 8.79 3.79 2.75
CA ILE A 331 9.15 4.16 1.37
C ILE A 331 8.03 3.79 0.38
N ALA A 332 7.46 2.58 0.51
CA ALA A 332 6.37 2.17 -0.35
C ALA A 332 5.10 3.02 -0.15
N SER A 333 4.83 3.43 1.09
CA SER A 333 3.72 4.31 1.44
C SER A 333 3.89 5.71 0.85
N TRP A 334 5.08 6.30 0.99
CA TRP A 334 5.39 7.62 0.41
C TRP A 334 5.22 7.61 -1.11
N ALA A 335 5.79 6.63 -1.81
CA ALA A 335 5.60 6.51 -3.25
C ALA A 335 4.12 6.38 -3.64
N LYS A 336 3.37 5.53 -2.91
CA LYS A 336 1.94 5.33 -3.16
C LYS A 336 1.13 6.61 -2.97
N SER A 337 1.49 7.44 -1.98
CA SER A 337 0.86 8.75 -1.75
C SER A 337 1.08 9.73 -2.91
N MET A 338 2.16 9.56 -3.67
CA MET A 338 2.44 10.29 -4.91
C MET A 338 1.73 9.69 -6.14
N GLY A 339 0.95 8.62 -5.98
CA GLY A 339 0.34 7.89 -7.10
C GLY A 339 1.29 6.91 -7.82
N ILE A 340 2.47 6.65 -7.24
CA ILE A 340 3.51 5.79 -7.82
C ILE A 340 3.53 4.44 -7.09
N GLN A 341 3.43 3.35 -7.82
CA GLN A 341 3.49 2.00 -7.24
C GLN A 341 4.92 1.46 -7.24
N LEU A 342 5.43 1.15 -6.04
CA LEU A 342 6.68 0.40 -5.89
C LEU A 342 6.51 -1.02 -6.43
N ILE A 343 7.42 -1.44 -7.31
CA ILE A 343 7.54 -2.83 -7.73
C ILE A 343 8.95 -3.35 -7.44
N ASN A 344 9.08 -4.66 -7.30
CA ASN A 344 10.36 -5.32 -7.13
C ASN A 344 10.33 -6.74 -7.72
N PHE A 345 11.49 -7.35 -7.88
CA PHE A 345 11.60 -8.71 -8.37
C PHE A 345 11.06 -9.74 -7.36
N THR A 346 10.68 -10.91 -7.87
CA THR A 346 10.27 -12.04 -7.04
C THR A 346 11.49 -12.72 -6.43
N PRO A 347 11.62 -12.78 -5.10
CA PRO A 347 12.78 -13.42 -4.47
C PRO A 347 12.97 -14.89 -4.87
N GLY A 348 14.22 -15.33 -4.89
CA GLY A 348 14.60 -16.74 -5.01
C GLY A 348 15.04 -17.21 -6.40
N SER A 349 14.83 -16.42 -7.47
CA SER A 349 15.36 -16.74 -8.80
C SER A 349 16.89 -16.65 -8.86
N GLY A 350 17.48 -15.74 -8.08
CA GLY A 350 18.92 -15.48 -8.03
C GLY A 350 19.47 -14.65 -9.20
N THR A 351 18.59 -14.21 -10.11
CA THR A 351 18.93 -13.42 -11.31
C THR A 351 19.46 -12.05 -10.98
N ASN A 352 18.99 -11.43 -9.90
CA ASN A 352 19.47 -10.15 -9.39
C ASN A 352 20.95 -10.14 -8.96
N ALA A 353 21.64 -11.29 -8.94
CA ALA A 353 23.07 -11.37 -8.66
C ALA A 353 23.93 -11.32 -9.95
N ASP A 354 23.34 -11.09 -11.12
CA ASP A 354 24.05 -11.04 -12.40
C ASP A 354 25.05 -9.89 -12.53
N TYR A 355 24.91 -8.83 -11.73
CA TYR A 355 25.88 -7.74 -11.63
C TYR A 355 27.17 -8.11 -10.88
N THR A 356 27.16 -9.20 -10.09
CA THR A 356 28.27 -9.53 -9.19
C THR A 356 29.55 -9.88 -9.96
N THR A 357 30.71 -9.39 -9.51
CA THR A 357 32.01 -9.69 -10.12
C THR A 357 32.70 -10.87 -9.40
N PRO A 358 33.65 -11.58 -10.05
CA PRO A 358 34.29 -12.78 -9.47
C PRO A 358 34.96 -12.58 -8.10
N GLU A 359 35.34 -11.34 -7.78
CA GLU A 359 35.97 -10.98 -6.49
C GLU A 359 34.94 -10.85 -5.34
N MET A 360 33.65 -10.70 -5.66
CA MET A 360 32.61 -10.52 -4.65
C MET A 360 32.23 -11.85 -3.99
N LYS A 361 32.06 -11.83 -2.66
CA LYS A 361 31.67 -13.02 -1.87
C LYS A 361 30.38 -13.68 -2.35
N ASN A 362 29.44 -12.89 -2.87
CA ASN A 362 28.15 -13.34 -3.38
C ASN A 362 28.13 -13.58 -4.90
N TYR A 363 29.30 -13.70 -5.54
CA TYR A 363 29.39 -13.96 -6.98
C TYR A 363 28.59 -15.17 -7.42
N LYS A 364 27.84 -15.02 -8.52
CA LYS A 364 27.17 -16.13 -9.20
C LYS A 364 27.45 -16.10 -10.70
N SER A 365 28.07 -17.17 -11.22
CA SER A 365 28.22 -17.34 -12.67
C SER A 365 26.86 -17.43 -13.37
N SER A 366 26.81 -17.10 -14.66
CA SER A 366 25.59 -17.17 -15.48
C SER A 366 24.98 -18.57 -15.49
N GLU A 367 25.81 -19.60 -15.49
CA GLU A 367 25.37 -21.00 -15.41
C GLU A 367 24.75 -21.33 -14.04
N THR A 368 25.31 -20.79 -12.96
CA THR A 368 24.75 -20.94 -11.61
C THR A 368 23.38 -20.26 -11.50
N ILE A 369 23.27 -19.03 -12.02
CA ILE A 369 22.01 -18.29 -12.06
C ILE A 369 20.96 -19.06 -12.87
N TYR A 370 21.31 -19.52 -14.07
CA TYR A 370 20.42 -20.30 -14.93
C TYR A 370 19.93 -21.58 -14.24
N LYS A 371 20.83 -22.36 -13.63
CA LYS A 371 20.46 -23.57 -12.88
C LYS A 371 19.56 -23.26 -11.69
N GLN A 372 19.81 -22.17 -10.97
CA GLN A 372 18.97 -21.75 -9.85
C GLN A 372 17.55 -21.42 -10.30
N VAL A 373 17.38 -20.71 -11.42
CA VAL A 373 16.05 -20.43 -12.00
C VAL A 373 15.31 -21.73 -12.33
N LEU A 374 15.96 -22.68 -13.00
CA LEU A 374 15.34 -23.95 -13.34
C LEU A 374 15.05 -24.83 -12.13
N SER A 375 15.91 -24.80 -11.12
CA SER A 375 15.67 -25.51 -9.85
C SER A 375 14.44 -24.93 -9.16
N LYS A 376 14.29 -23.60 -9.15
CA LYS A 376 13.13 -22.93 -8.55
C LYS A 376 11.84 -23.24 -9.31
N GLU A 377 11.92 -23.26 -10.64
CA GLU A 377 10.82 -23.64 -11.52
C GLU A 377 10.30 -25.04 -11.19
N LYS A 378 11.19 -26.03 -11.07
CA LYS A 378 10.81 -27.41 -10.71
C LYS A 378 10.22 -27.55 -9.30
N GLU A 379 10.72 -26.77 -8.34
CA GLU A 379 10.33 -26.89 -6.93
C GLU A 379 8.99 -26.19 -6.64
N LYS A 380 8.78 -24.98 -7.17
CA LYS A 380 7.66 -24.10 -6.77
C LYS A 380 6.92 -23.46 -7.96
N GLY A 381 7.38 -23.66 -9.19
CA GLY A 381 6.90 -22.95 -10.37
C GLY A 381 7.31 -21.47 -10.39
N LEU A 382 7.24 -20.86 -11.57
CA LEU A 382 7.57 -19.46 -11.81
C LEU A 382 6.35 -18.60 -12.17
N ASN A 383 5.13 -19.07 -11.90
CA ASN A 383 3.91 -18.33 -12.25
C ASN A 383 3.90 -16.93 -11.62
N GLY A 384 3.74 -15.90 -12.44
CA GLY A 384 3.71 -14.51 -12.03
C GLY A 384 5.08 -13.96 -11.57
N TYR A 385 6.18 -14.65 -11.82
CA TYR A 385 7.50 -14.15 -11.42
C TYR A 385 7.86 -12.85 -12.15
N ILE A 386 8.38 -11.91 -11.38
CA ILE A 386 9.09 -10.72 -11.88
C ILE A 386 10.58 -11.04 -11.77
N ILE A 387 11.28 -11.16 -12.90
CA ILE A 387 12.70 -11.48 -12.98
C ILE A 387 13.48 -10.19 -13.27
N LEU A 388 14.48 -9.89 -12.44
CA LEU A 388 15.36 -8.73 -12.59
C LEU A 388 16.73 -9.15 -13.15
N ILE A 389 17.20 -8.40 -14.14
CA ILE A 389 18.49 -8.55 -14.81
C ILE A 389 19.07 -7.15 -14.97
N HIS A 390 20.36 -6.95 -14.72
CA HIS A 390 20.97 -5.63 -14.91
C HIS A 390 21.24 -5.36 -16.40
N LEU A 391 20.85 -4.19 -16.90
CA LEU A 391 21.12 -3.78 -18.28
C LEU A 391 22.60 -3.46 -18.49
N GLY A 392 23.28 -2.99 -17.44
CA GLY A 392 24.71 -2.74 -17.45
C GLY A 392 25.39 -3.32 -16.22
N THR A 393 26.63 -3.75 -16.37
CA THR A 393 27.41 -4.38 -15.30
C THR A 393 28.88 -3.95 -15.36
N ASP A 394 29.59 -4.11 -14.25
CA ASP A 394 31.02 -3.81 -14.16
C ASP A 394 31.84 -4.55 -15.25
N ASP A 395 32.93 -3.95 -15.73
CA ASP A 395 33.79 -4.51 -16.77
C ASP A 395 34.47 -5.82 -16.31
N LYS A 396 34.66 -6.01 -15.00
CA LYS A 396 35.14 -7.26 -14.39
C LYS A 396 34.13 -8.40 -14.47
N ARG A 397 32.84 -8.12 -14.71
CA ARG A 397 31.82 -9.15 -14.97
C ARG A 397 31.97 -9.63 -16.42
N THR A 398 32.91 -10.52 -16.70
CA THR A 398 33.09 -11.03 -18.08
C THR A 398 32.03 -12.07 -18.48
N ASP A 399 31.51 -12.85 -17.53
CA ASP A 399 30.42 -13.81 -17.73
C ASP A 399 29.05 -13.12 -17.65
N LYS A 400 28.69 -12.33 -18.67
CA LYS A 400 27.44 -11.56 -18.69
C LYS A 400 26.22 -12.49 -18.82
N PHE A 401 25.26 -12.41 -17.89
CA PHE A 401 24.10 -13.29 -17.90
C PHE A 401 23.24 -13.15 -19.16
N TYR A 402 23.10 -11.93 -19.68
CA TYR A 402 22.31 -11.66 -20.88
C TYR A 402 22.89 -12.32 -22.14
N GLN A 403 24.20 -12.53 -22.25
CA GLN A 403 24.83 -13.12 -23.44
C GLN A 403 24.52 -14.61 -23.60
N ASN A 404 24.53 -15.37 -22.49
CA ASN A 404 24.41 -16.82 -22.55
C ASN A 404 23.25 -17.38 -21.71
N GLY A 405 23.04 -16.84 -20.51
CA GLY A 405 22.06 -17.38 -19.55
C GLY A 405 20.62 -16.96 -19.88
N MET A 406 20.39 -15.68 -20.18
CA MET A 406 19.06 -15.13 -20.41
C MET A 406 18.35 -15.79 -21.61
N ARG A 407 19.03 -15.91 -22.75
CA ARG A 407 18.44 -16.55 -23.94
C ARG A 407 18.12 -18.02 -23.71
N LYS A 408 19.01 -18.76 -23.04
CA LYS A 408 18.77 -20.17 -22.66
C LYS A 408 17.59 -20.29 -21.70
N MET A 409 17.52 -19.41 -20.71
CA MET A 409 16.42 -19.33 -19.74
C MET A 409 15.08 -19.09 -20.45
N ILE A 410 14.98 -18.08 -21.30
CA ILE A 410 13.75 -17.76 -22.05
C ILE A 410 13.30 -18.96 -22.89
N SER A 411 14.22 -19.55 -23.67
CA SER A 411 13.90 -20.70 -24.52
C SER A 411 13.40 -21.90 -23.70
N LYS A 412 14.07 -22.21 -22.58
CA LYS A 412 13.67 -23.33 -21.72
C LYS A 412 12.31 -23.07 -21.07
N LEU A 413 12.08 -21.90 -20.49
CA LEU A 413 10.83 -21.58 -19.81
C LEU A 413 9.64 -21.50 -20.79
N ARG A 414 9.85 -21.02 -22.03
CA ARG A 414 8.82 -21.12 -23.08
C ARG A 414 8.43 -22.57 -23.38
N LYS A 415 9.40 -23.48 -23.44
CA LYS A 415 9.12 -24.93 -23.63
C LYS A 415 8.36 -25.53 -22.46
N GLU A 416 8.57 -25.03 -21.24
CA GLU A 416 7.77 -25.39 -20.07
C GLU A 416 6.37 -24.72 -20.08
N GLY A 417 6.06 -23.86 -21.07
CA GLY A 417 4.75 -23.25 -21.25
C GLY A 417 4.58 -21.88 -20.57
N TYR A 418 5.67 -21.23 -20.15
CA TYR A 418 5.59 -19.85 -19.65
C TYR A 418 5.45 -18.84 -20.79
N VAL A 419 4.55 -17.88 -20.59
CA VAL A 419 4.40 -16.69 -21.45
C VAL A 419 5.20 -15.55 -20.83
N PHE A 420 5.99 -14.86 -21.64
CA PHE A 420 6.71 -13.67 -21.21
C PHE A 420 5.85 -12.44 -21.50
N THR A 421 5.32 -11.83 -20.44
CA THR A 421 4.32 -10.77 -20.50
C THR A 421 4.94 -9.44 -20.10
N GLY A 422 4.57 -8.36 -20.80
CA GLY A 422 5.00 -7.00 -20.44
C GLY A 422 4.42 -6.57 -19.09
N LEU A 423 5.11 -5.67 -18.38
CA LEU A 423 4.74 -5.32 -17.01
C LEU A 423 3.31 -4.75 -16.88
N ALA A 424 2.91 -3.81 -17.73
CA ALA A 424 1.58 -3.20 -17.66
C ALA A 424 0.47 -4.27 -17.78
N GLU A 425 0.56 -5.14 -18.79
CA GLU A 425 -0.36 -6.26 -19.00
C GLU A 425 -0.34 -7.24 -17.82
N ALA A 426 0.86 -7.56 -17.31
CA ALA A 426 1.03 -8.49 -16.20
C ALA A 426 0.41 -7.96 -14.89
N LEU A 427 0.36 -6.64 -14.72
CA LEU A 427 -0.24 -5.95 -13.58
C LEU A 427 -1.72 -5.58 -13.80
N ASN A 428 -2.35 -6.04 -14.89
CA ASN A 428 -3.73 -5.75 -15.29
C ASN A 428 -4.02 -4.24 -15.46
N ARG A 429 -3.12 -3.52 -16.12
CA ARG A 429 -3.38 -2.15 -16.62
C ARG A 429 -3.49 -2.11 -18.13
#